data_AF-A0A3B0PDM1-F1
#
_entry.id   AF-A0A3B0PDM1-F1
#
_cell.length_a   1.000
_cell.length_b   1.000
_cell.length_c   1.000
_cell.angle_alpha   90.00
_cell.angle_beta   90.00
_cell.angle_gamma   90.00
#
_symmetry.space_group_name_H-M   'P 1'
#
loop_
_entity.id
_entity.type
_entity.pdbx_description
1 polymer ?
#
loop_
_entity_poly.entity_id
_entity_poly.type
_entity_poly.pdbx_seq_one_letter_code
_entity_poly.pdbx_strand_id
1 'polypeptide(L)' 'MLGNFSIGDYFKKEAIEFGYELLTKFYGLNKDKLYITIYEDDNDAFNYW' A
#
# COMPACT_ATOMS: atom_id res chain seq x y z
N MET A 1 -10.29 -0.77 14.45
CA MET A 1 -9.71 -1.04 13.12
C MET A 1 -9.55 0.30 12.43
N LEU A 2 -8.33 0.65 12.00
CA LEU A 2 -8.07 1.85 11.20
C LEU A 2 -8.11 1.45 9.72
N GLY A 3 -8.73 2.25 8.87
CA GLY A 3 -8.83 1.96 7.43
C GLY A 3 -9.31 3.15 6.62
N ASN A 4 -8.94 3.17 5.34
CA ASN A 4 -9.46 4.06 4.30
C ASN A 4 -10.33 3.26 3.33
N PHE A 5 -11.36 3.89 2.78
CA PHE A 5 -12.31 3.26 1.87
C PHE A 5 -12.38 4.06 0.57
N SER A 6 -12.50 3.33 -0.55
CA SER A 6 -12.73 3.90 -1.88
C SER A 6 -14.08 3.42 -2.38
N ILE A 7 -14.93 4.36 -2.81
CA ILE A 7 -16.22 4.06 -3.45
C ILE A 7 -16.18 4.67 -4.85
N GLY A 8 -15.53 3.96 -5.78
CA GLY A 8 -15.39 4.39 -7.17
C GLY A 8 -14.43 5.56 -7.40
N ASP A 9 -13.54 5.85 -6.45
CA ASP A 9 -12.62 7.00 -6.51
C ASP A 9 -11.21 6.55 -6.92
N TYR A 10 -10.52 5.81 -6.06
CA TYR A 10 -9.17 5.31 -6.29
C TYR A 10 -9.06 3.77 -6.20
N PHE A 11 -7.96 3.19 -6.67
CA PHE A 11 -7.77 1.74 -6.70
C PHE A 11 -6.40 1.33 -6.13
N LYS A 12 -5.77 0.29 -6.71
CA LYS A 12 -4.56 -0.35 -6.15
C LYS A 12 -3.40 0.63 -5.95
N LYS A 13 -3.08 1.44 -6.97
CA LYS A 13 -1.90 2.31 -6.95
C LYS A 13 -1.97 3.33 -5.81
N GLU A 14 -3.04 4.11 -5.75
CA GLU A 14 -3.19 5.14 -4.73
C GLU A 14 -3.38 4.52 -3.33
N ALA A 15 -4.07 3.37 -3.23
CA ALA A 15 -4.22 2.67 -1.96
C ALA A 15 -2.86 2.22 -1.39
N ILE A 16 -1.97 1.70 -2.26
CA ILE A 16 -0.60 1.34 -1.91
C ILE A 16 0.19 2.59 -1.47
N GLU A 17 0.13 3.67 -2.24
CA GLU A 17 0.83 4.93 -1.94
C GLU A 17 0.41 5.51 -0.58
N PHE A 18 -0.89 5.55 -0.27
CA PHE A 18 -1.39 6.06 1.00
C PHE A 18 -0.93 5.22 2.19
N GLY A 19 -1.02 3.89 2.10
CA GLY A 19 -0.58 2.98 3.15
C GLY A 19 0.93 3.10 3.39
N TYR A 20 1.71 3.12 2.31
CA TYR A 20 3.17 3.22 2.41
C TYR A 20 3.64 4.58 2.93
N GLU A 21 3.00 5.68 2.51
CA GLU A 21 3.31 7.02 3.02
C GLU A 21 2.99 7.11 4.52
N LEU A 22 1.82 6.63 4.95
CA LEU A 22 1.44 6.60 6.36
C LEU A 22 2.50 5.90 7.21
N LEU A 23 2.90 4.69 6.82
CA LEU A 23 3.86 3.87 7.56
C LEU A 23 5.27 4.48 7.58
N THR A 24 5.75 4.98 6.44
CA THR A 24 7.17 5.36 6.31
C THR A 24 7.44 6.83 6.58
N LYS A 25 6.53 7.72 6.19
CA LYS A 25 6.71 9.18 6.34
C LYS A 25 6.10 9.70 7.64
N PHE A 26 4.87 9.29 7.95
CA PHE A 26 4.17 9.82 9.12
C PHE A 26 4.48 9.04 10.39
N TYR A 27 4.51 7.71 10.32
CA TYR A 27 4.90 6.87 11.46
C TYR A 27 6.42 6.64 11.56
N GLY A 28 7.17 6.94 10.49
CA GLY A 28 8.64 6.88 10.51
C GLY A 28 9.21 5.47 10.61
N LEU A 29 8.46 4.45 10.16
CA LEU A 29 8.95 3.07 10.18
C LEU A 29 10.12 2.90 9.19
N ASN A 30 11.11 2.11 9.60
CA ASN A 30 12.24 1.78 8.72
C ASN A 30 11.75 0.90 7.55
N LYS A 31 11.91 1.41 6.33
CA LYS A 31 11.54 0.76 5.06
C LYS A 31 12.18 -0.62 4.90
N ASP A 32 13.43 -0.79 5.33
CA ASP A 32 14.17 -2.05 5.20
C ASP A 32 13.63 -3.16 6.09
N LYS A 33 12.69 -2.84 6.99
CA LYS A 33 12.00 -3.79 7.87
C LYS A 33 10.57 -4.08 7.44
N LEU A 34 10.09 -3.45 6.35
CA LEU A 34 8.75 -3.68 5.82
C LEU A 34 8.80 -4.77 4.74
N TYR A 35 7.87 -5.71 4.82
CA TYR A 35 7.70 -6.76 3.83
C TYR A 35 6.31 -6.64 3.21
N ILE A 36 6.25 -6.83 1.90
CA ILE A 36 5.02 -6.80 1.11
C ILE A 36 4.77 -8.21 0.58
N THR A 37 3.52 -8.65 0.64
CA THR A 37 3.07 -9.89 0.00
C THR A 37 1.94 -9.56 -0.95
N ILE A 38 1.95 -10.20 -2.11
CA ILE A 38 1.00 -9.97 -3.19
C ILE A 38 0.45 -11.33 -3.61
N TYR A 39 -0.83 -11.37 -3.99
CA TYR A 39 -1.44 -12.60 -4.51
C TYR A 39 -0.76 -13.00 -5.83
N GLU A 40 -0.55 -14.30 -6.04
CA GLU A 40 0.32 -14.82 -7.10
C GLU A 40 -0.06 -14.37 -8.52
N ASP A 41 -1.36 -14.19 -8.78
CA ASP A 41 -1.87 -13.76 -10.08
C ASP A 41 -2.11 -12.23 -10.18
N ASP A 42 -1.86 -11.47 -9.11
CA ASP A 42 -2.06 -10.01 -9.09
C ASP A 42 -0.83 -9.26 -9.62
N ASN A 43 -0.65 -9.32 -10.93
CA ASN A 43 0.43 -8.61 -11.62
C ASN A 43 0.34 -7.09 -11.50
N ASP A 44 -0.87 -6.52 -11.32
CA ASP A 44 -1.02 -5.06 -11.18
C ASP A 44 -0.36 -4.58 -9.88
N ALA A 45 -0.71 -5.22 -8.76
CA ALA A 45 -0.15 -4.89 -7.47
C ALA A 45 1.37 -5.13 -7.45
N PHE A 46 1.84 -6.21 -8.09
CA PHE A 46 3.28 -6.48 -8.24
C PHE A 46 4.01 -5.36 -8.97
N ASN A 47 3.43 -4.82 -10.04
CA ASN A 47 4.06 -3.74 -10.81
C ASN A 47 4.01 -2.37 -10.12
N TYR A 48 3.12 -2.17 -9.14
CA TYR A 48 3.04 -0.92 -8.37
C TYR A 48 4.01 -0.88 -7.20
N TRP A 49 4.48 -2.03 -6.73
CA TRP A 49 5.49 -2.15 -5.67
C TRP A 49 6.91 -2.20 -6.24
#